data_AF-A0A1F5H5U5-F1
#
_entry.id   AF-A0A1F5H5U5-F1
#
_cell.length_a   1.000
_cell.length_b   1.000
_cell.length_c   1.000
_cell.angle_alpha   90.00
_cell.angle_beta   90.00
_cell.angle_gamma   90.00
#
_symmetry.space_group_name_H-M   'P 1'
#
loop_
_entity.id
_entity.type
_entity.pdbx_description
1 polymer ?
#
loop_
_entity_poly.entity_id
_entity_poly.type
_entity_poly.pdbx_seq_one_letter_code
_entity_poly.pdbx_strand_id
1 'polypeptide(L)'
;MKKLKNILNDNKIIVVIIVLVIAWFYWFQLRPASIRSSCMKISRENTALLGTTDSFEQLEWSKKIEVQNETMEKAYQRCLHDKGLK
;
A
#
# COMPACT_ATOMS: atom_id res chain seq x y z
N MET A 1 7.51 -50.84 -5.47
CA MET A 1 7.21 -49.61 -6.26
C MET A 1 5.97 -48.82 -5.79
N LYS A 2 4.98 -49.41 -5.11
CA LYS A 2 3.79 -48.66 -4.61
C LYS A 2 4.14 -47.54 -3.60
N LYS A 3 5.18 -47.71 -2.77
CA LYS A 3 5.63 -46.69 -1.81
C LYS A 3 6.18 -45.40 -2.46
N LEU A 4 6.86 -45.49 -3.61
CA LEU A 4 7.41 -44.30 -4.29
C LEU A 4 6.31 -43.42 -4.91
N LYS A 5 5.20 -44.02 -5.36
CA LYS A 5 4.05 -43.29 -5.92
C LYS A 5 3.32 -42.45 -4.86
N ASN A 6 3.28 -42.93 -3.61
CA ASN A 6 2.70 -42.16 -2.50
C ASN A 6 3.59 -40.96 -2.12
N ILE A 7 4.91 -41.14 -2.00
CA ILE A 7 5.84 -40.05 -1.66
C ILE A 7 5.82 -38.93 -2.73
N LEU A 8 5.73 -39.29 -4.01
CA LEU A 8 5.59 -38.31 -5.09
C LEU A 8 4.25 -37.56 -5.09
N ASN A 9 3.18 -38.17 -4.58
CA ASN A 9 1.89 -37.49 -4.41
C ASN A 9 1.88 -36.61 -3.14
N ASP A 10 2.53 -37.05 -2.07
CA ASP A 10 2.67 -36.27 -0.84
C ASP A 10 3.48 -34.98 -1.08
N ASN A 11 4.54 -35.06 -1.89
CA ASN A 11 5.34 -33.88 -2.27
C ASN A 11 4.58 -32.87 -3.15
N LYS A 12 3.67 -33.34 -4.02
CA LYS A 12 2.83 -32.42 -4.82
C LYS A 12 1.88 -31.62 -3.94
N ILE A 13 1.31 -32.25 -2.92
CA ILE A 13 0.43 -31.57 -1.96
C ILE A 13 1.22 -30.49 -1.21
N ILE A 14 2.44 -30.80 -0.76
CA ILE A 14 3.31 -29.82 -0.09
C ILE A 14 3.60 -28.61 -1.00
N VAL A 15 3.95 -28.84 -2.27
CA VAL A 15 4.21 -27.76 -3.23
C VAL A 15 2.95 -26.90 -3.44
N VAL A 16 1.78 -27.50 -3.56
CA VAL A 16 0.51 -26.76 -3.69
C VAL A 16 0.24 -25.90 -2.46
N ILE A 17 0.46 -26.44 -1.25
CA ILE A 17 0.30 -25.68 0.00
C ILE A 17 1.26 -24.48 0.03
N ILE A 18 2.52 -24.66 -0.35
CA ILE A 18 3.51 -23.57 -0.39
C ILE A 18 3.06 -22.47 -1.35
N VAL A 19 2.60 -22.83 -2.55
CA VAL A 19 2.10 -21.86 -3.53
C VAL A 19 0.89 -21.08 -2.98
N LEU A 20 -0.03 -21.77 -2.30
CA LEU A 20 -1.19 -21.12 -1.66
C LEU A 20 -0.76 -20.15 -0.56
N VAL A 21 0.22 -20.52 0.27
CA VAL A 21 0.76 -19.64 1.32
C VAL A 21 1.43 -18.40 0.71
N ILE A 22 2.21 -18.57 -0.36
CA ILE A 22 2.85 -17.44 -1.06
C ILE A 22 1.80 -16.52 -1.68
N ALA A 23 0.80 -17.08 -2.36
CA ALA A 23 -0.28 -16.31 -2.97
C ALA A 23 -1.08 -15.55 -1.90
N TRP A 24 -1.39 -16.20 -0.79
CA TRP A 24 -2.05 -15.58 0.35
C TRP A 24 -1.20 -14.44 0.95
N PHE A 25 0.09 -14.69 1.20
CA PHE A 25 1.02 -13.68 1.71
C PHE A 25 1.15 -12.49 0.76
N TYR A 26 1.26 -12.74 -0.54
CA TYR A 26 1.31 -11.70 -1.57
C TYR A 26 0.06 -10.81 -1.53
N TRP A 27 -1.12 -11.43 -1.45
CA TRP A 27 -2.39 -10.72 -1.47
C TRP A 27 -2.63 -9.90 -0.20
N PHE A 28 -2.29 -10.43 0.97
CA PHE A 28 -2.58 -9.79 2.26
C PHE A 28 -1.47 -8.89 2.79
N GLN A 29 -0.20 -9.17 2.50
CA GLN A 29 0.92 -8.38 3.00
C GLN A 29 1.51 -7.47 1.93
N LEU A 30 1.92 -8.04 0.80
CA LEU A 30 2.70 -7.31 -0.20
C LEU A 30 1.86 -6.26 -0.94
N ARG A 31 0.65 -6.65 -1.37
CA ARG A 31 -0.26 -5.74 -2.11
C ARG A 31 -0.68 -4.54 -1.26
N PRO A 32 -1.16 -4.67 0.00
CA PRO A 32 -1.50 -3.51 0.82
C PRO A 32 -0.30 -2.62 1.15
N ALA A 33 0.87 -3.20 1.39
CA ALA A 33 2.09 -2.43 1.64
C ALA A 33 2.48 -1.56 0.44
N SER A 34 2.43 -2.13 -0.77
CA SER A 34 2.74 -1.41 -2.03
C SER A 34 1.75 -0.28 -2.32
N ILE A 35 0.46 -0.49 -2.03
CA ILE A 35 -0.55 0.57 -2.21
C ILE A 35 -0.32 1.70 -1.19
N ARG A 36 -0.07 1.38 0.08
CA ARG A 36 0.21 2.41 1.11
C ARG A 36 1.43 3.25 0.76
N SER A 37 2.52 2.63 0.31
CA SER A 37 3.72 3.37 -0.09
C SER A 37 3.48 4.26 -1.32
N SER A 38 2.72 3.77 -2.30
CA SER A 38 2.33 4.53 -3.49
C SER A 38 1.42 5.71 -3.13
N CYS A 39 0.42 5.49 -2.28
CA CYS A 39 -0.47 6.55 -1.81
C CYS A 39 0.27 7.60 -0.97
N MET A 40 1.23 7.19 -0.13
CA MET A 40 2.10 8.13 0.60
C MET A 40 2.90 9.01 -0.37
N LYS A 41 3.43 8.44 -1.45
CA LYS A 41 4.16 9.20 -2.47
C LYS A 41 3.25 10.22 -3.18
N ILE A 42 2.09 9.79 -3.67
CA ILE A 42 1.11 10.66 -4.33
C ILE A 42 0.65 11.78 -3.40
N SER A 43 0.43 11.47 -2.12
CA SER A 43 -0.02 12.47 -1.14
C SER A 43 1.06 13.52 -0.88
N ARG A 44 2.33 13.12 -0.81
CA ARG A 44 3.46 14.06 -0.69
C ARG A 44 3.59 14.96 -1.91
N GLU A 45 3.43 14.41 -3.12
CA GLU A 45 3.49 15.16 -4.37
C GLU A 45 2.37 16.21 -4.45
N ASN A 46 1.12 15.81 -4.17
CA ASN A 46 -0.02 16.73 -4.14
C ASN A 46 0.16 17.85 -3.11
N THR A 47 0.73 17.49 -1.96
CA THR A 47 0.97 18.44 -0.87
C THR A 47 2.13 19.40 -1.16
N ALA A 48 3.13 18.99 -1.95
CA ALA A 48 4.20 19.87 -2.42
C ALA A 48 3.68 20.96 -3.38
N LEU A 49 2.68 20.63 -4.21
CA LEU A 49 2.04 21.58 -5.13
C LEU A 49 1.24 22.69 -4.41
N LEU A 50 0.73 22.43 -3.21
CA LEU A 50 0.07 23.47 -2.40
C LEU A 50 1.06 24.53 -1.93
N GLY A 51 2.28 24.13 -1.59
CA GLY A 51 3.35 25.04 -1.18
C GLY A 51 3.79 26.04 -2.24
N THR A 52 3.46 25.80 -3.51
CA THR A 52 3.77 26.69 -4.65
C THR A 52 2.64 27.64 -5.02
N THR A 53 1.52 27.64 -4.29
CA THR A 53 0.40 28.56 -4.56
C THR A 53 0.53 29.85 -3.76
N ASP A 54 0.34 31.00 -4.41
CA ASP A 54 0.51 32.35 -3.82
C ASP A 54 -0.34 32.56 -2.54
N SER A 55 -1.52 31.92 -2.48
CA SER A 55 -2.41 31.95 -1.32
C SER A 55 -1.86 31.19 -0.10
N PHE A 56 -0.99 30.20 -0.33
CA PHE A 56 -0.33 29.43 0.72
C PHE A 56 0.91 30.16 1.26
N GLU A 57 1.52 31.04 0.46
CA GLU A 57 2.72 31.78 0.85
C GLU A 57 2.43 32.81 1.95
N GLN A 58 1.22 33.38 1.97
CA GLN A 58 0.78 34.39 2.95
C GLN A 58 0.37 33.84 4.33
N LEU A 59 0.29 32.51 4.51
CA LEU A 59 -0.06 31.90 5.79
C LEU A 59 1.09 31.96 6.80
N GLU A 60 0.77 32.00 8.10
CA GLU A 60 1.77 31.75 9.15
C GLU A 60 2.33 30.32 9.05
N TRP A 61 3.61 30.14 9.41
CA TRP A 61 4.31 28.87 9.28
C TRP A 61 3.63 27.70 10.02
N SER A 62 3.09 27.95 11.21
CA SER A 62 2.30 26.97 11.99
C SER A 62 1.06 26.51 11.23
N LYS A 63 0.32 27.45 10.65
CA LYS A 63 -0.89 27.20 9.87
C LYS A 63 -0.58 26.51 8.54
N LYS A 64 0.57 26.82 7.91
CA LYS A 64 1.05 26.08 6.72
C LYS A 64 1.25 24.61 7.04
N ILE A 65 1.95 24.27 8.12
CA ILE A 65 2.20 22.88 8.51
C ILE A 65 0.89 22.13 8.78
N GLU A 66 -0.04 22.77 9.48
CA GLU A 66 -1.34 22.17 9.80
C GLU A 66 -2.14 21.85 8.53
N VAL A 67 -2.30 22.82 7.63
CA VAL A 67 -3.03 22.63 6.37
C VAL A 67 -2.32 21.61 5.46
N GLN A 68 -0.98 21.62 5.45
CA GLN A 68 -0.16 20.68 4.70
C GLN A 68 -0.37 19.25 5.18
N ASN A 69 -0.37 19.02 6.50
CA ASN A 69 -0.62 17.73 7.11
C ASN A 69 -2.06 17.25 6.87
N GLU A 70 -3.05 18.12 7.05
CA GLU A 70 -4.46 17.78 6.84
C GLU A 70 -4.72 17.40 5.37
N THR A 71 -4.14 18.17 4.44
CA THR A 71 -4.32 17.90 3.01
C THR A 71 -3.61 16.63 2.57
N MET A 72 -2.39 16.39 3.11
CA MET A 72 -1.68 15.14 2.90
C MET A 72 -2.50 13.95 3.40
N GLU A 73 -3.06 14.03 4.61
CA GLU A 73 -3.85 12.94 5.18
C GLU A 73 -5.11 12.68 4.37
N LYS A 74 -5.85 13.72 3.96
CA LYS A 74 -7.04 13.56 3.10
C LYS A 74 -6.71 12.94 1.75
N ALA A 75 -5.61 13.39 1.11
CA ALA A 75 -5.15 12.82 -0.16
C ALA A 75 -4.77 11.33 0.01
N TYR A 76 -4.12 11.00 1.12
CA TYR A 76 -3.73 9.64 1.44
C TYR A 76 -4.95 8.73 1.64
N GLN A 77 -5.91 9.16 2.46
CA GLN A 77 -7.13 8.41 2.71
C GLN A 77 -7.96 8.19 1.44
N ARG A 78 -8.09 9.21 0.58
CA ARG A 78 -8.77 9.06 -0.73
C ARG A 78 -8.08 8.02 -1.60
N CYS A 79 -6.75 8.07 -1.69
CA CYS A 79 -5.99 7.10 -2.48
C CYS A 79 -6.17 5.67 -1.95
N LEU A 80 -6.18 5.47 -0.63
CA LEU A 80 -6.46 4.16 -0.04
C LEU A 80 -7.86 3.66 -0.39
N HIS A 81 -8.86 4.55 -0.36
CA HIS A 81 -10.24 4.22 -0.68
C HIS A 81 -10.42 3.82 -2.15
N ASP A 82 -9.85 4.59 -3.07
CA ASP A 82 -9.90 4.28 -4.51
C ASP A 82 -9.21 2.96 -4.86
N LYS A 83 -8.22 2.55 -4.06
CA LYS A 83 -7.51 1.27 -4.20
C LYS A 83 -8.15 0.12 -3.41
N GLY A 84 -9.28 0.37 -2.73
CA GLY A 84 -10.07 -0.63 -2.02
C GLY A 84 -9.41 -1.14 -0.73
N LEU A 85 -8.60 -0.32 -0.07
CA LEU A 85 -7.99 -0.65 1.22
C LEU A 85 -8.70 -0.02 2.42
N LYS A 86 -9.58 0.96 2.22
CA LYS A 86 -10.29 1.64 3.30
C LYS A 86 -11.58 2.30 2.83
#